data_AF-A0ABD2L2H1-F1
#
_entry.id   AF-A0ABD2L2H1-F1
#
_cell.length_a   1.000
_cell.length_b   1.000
_cell.length_c   1.000
_cell.angle_alpha   90.00
_cell.angle_beta   90.00
_cell.angle_gamma   90.00
#
_symmetry.space_group_name_H-M   'P 1'
#
loop_
_entity.id
_entity.type
_entity.pdbx_description
1 polymer ?
#
loop_
_entity_poly.entity_id
_entity_poly.type
_entity_poly.pdbx_seq_one_letter_code
_entity_poly.pdbx_strand_id
1 'polypeptide(L)'
;MFERFFPNPEEAPLIKAIRDTYANMWRIEENENNEQFSEIIERVKKHPNNFVLKKTEFALWDALIKKDVKKIYFGEEILETMANFGADQRLAYILMKKLRPKSVKNHIVWTKKNEGSSGGEFFEEVTPELGIYGTLFGNISNGEVLHNAQLG
;
A
#
# COMPACT_ATOMS: atom_id res chain seq x y z
N MET A 1 15.91 8.02 1.12
CA MET A 1 15.86 7.04 0.01
C MET A 1 15.61 7.73 -1.33
N PHE A 2 14.71 8.72 -1.41
CA PHE A 2 14.48 9.51 -2.64
C PHE A 2 15.70 10.33 -3.09
N GLU A 3 16.50 10.81 -2.14
CA GLU A 3 17.71 11.61 -2.40
C GLU A 3 18.75 10.85 -3.24
N ARG A 4 18.71 9.51 -3.23
CA ARG A 4 19.55 8.70 -4.11
C ARG A 4 19.17 8.86 -5.59
N PHE A 5 17.88 9.10 -5.87
CA PHE A 5 17.33 9.22 -7.23
C PHE A 5 17.21 10.66 -7.69
N PHE A 6 17.18 11.61 -6.75
CA PHE A 6 17.13 13.05 -6.98
C PHE A 6 18.27 13.72 -6.19
N PRO A 7 19.52 13.60 -6.65
CA PRO A 7 20.70 14.03 -5.89
C PRO A 7 20.90 15.55 -5.91
N ASN A 8 20.24 16.27 -6.84
CA ASN A 8 20.45 17.70 -6.99
C ASN A 8 19.64 18.47 -5.93
N PRO A 9 20.23 19.43 -5.20
CA PRO A 9 19.52 20.20 -4.18
C PRO A 9 18.26 20.92 -4.69
N GLU A 10 18.25 21.31 -5.97
CA GLU A 10 17.10 21.95 -6.62
C GLU A 10 15.87 21.04 -6.71
N GLU A 11 16.04 19.72 -6.59
CA GLU A 11 14.96 18.72 -6.60
C GLU A 11 14.37 18.47 -5.20
N ALA A 12 14.86 19.15 -4.16
CA ALA A 12 14.33 19.01 -2.80
C ALA A 12 12.80 19.27 -2.70
N PRO A 13 12.20 20.26 -3.41
CA PRO A 13 10.75 20.44 -3.43
C PRO A 13 10.00 19.23 -4.00
N LEU A 14 10.54 18.57 -5.03
CA LEU A 14 9.96 17.35 -5.63
C LEU A 14 9.99 16.20 -4.63
N ILE A 15 11.13 15.99 -3.97
CA ILE A 15 11.27 14.97 -2.92
C ILE A 15 10.24 15.20 -1.80
N LYS A 16 10.06 16.45 -1.37
CA LYS A 16 9.07 16.80 -0.35
C LYS A 16 7.65 16.49 -0.82
N ALA A 17 7.28 16.93 -2.03
CA ALA A 17 5.96 16.71 -2.60
C ALA A 17 5.63 15.20 -2.68
N ILE A 18 6.59 14.38 -3.09
CA ILE A 18 6.44 12.91 -3.12
C ILE A 18 6.19 12.39 -1.70
N ARG A 19 7.05 12.72 -0.73
CA ARG A 19 6.92 12.23 0.66
C ARG A 19 5.61 12.59 1.33
N ASP A 20 5.10 13.78 1.07
CA ASP A 20 3.85 14.27 1.67
C ASP A 20 2.64 13.40 1.25
N THR A 21 2.75 12.59 0.19
CA THR A 21 1.71 11.65 -0.26
C THR A 21 1.84 10.24 0.33
N TYR A 22 2.98 9.88 0.94
CA TYR A 22 3.21 8.52 1.42
C TYR A 22 2.41 8.25 2.69
N ALA A 23 1.76 7.09 2.72
CA ALA A 23 1.40 6.48 3.98
C ALA A 23 2.68 5.96 4.66
N ASN A 24 2.77 6.12 5.98
CA ASN A 24 3.87 5.53 6.73
C ASN A 24 3.82 4.00 6.61
N MET A 25 4.96 3.42 6.23
CA MET A 25 5.17 1.99 6.04
C MET A 25 6.45 1.57 6.75
N TRP A 26 6.44 0.39 7.34
CA TRP A 26 7.56 -0.18 8.09
C TRP A 26 7.76 -1.62 7.69
N ARG A 27 9.01 -1.99 7.44
CA ARG A 27 9.39 -3.40 7.32
C ARG A 27 9.38 -4.04 8.70
N ILE A 28 9.09 -5.34 8.71
CA ILE A 28 9.14 -6.15 9.92
C ILE A 28 10.49 -6.87 9.91
N GLU A 29 11.48 -6.26 10.54
CA GLU A 29 12.84 -6.81 10.64
C GLU A 29 13.23 -6.85 12.11
N GLU A 30 13.63 -8.03 12.61
CA GLU A 30 14.31 -8.11 13.90
C GLU A 30 15.75 -7.65 13.69
N ASN A 31 16.04 -6.42 14.09
CA ASN A 31 17.40 -6.09 14.48
C ASN A 31 17.34 -5.42 15.85
N GLU A 32 18.24 -5.84 16.74
CA GLU A 32 18.30 -5.40 18.14
C GLU A 32 18.62 -3.90 18.28
N ASN A 33 19.00 -3.23 17.18
CA ASN A 33 19.39 -1.82 17.14
C ASN A 33 18.37 -0.93 16.41
N ASN A 34 17.15 -1.41 16.12
CA ASN A 34 16.12 -0.65 15.43
C ASN A 34 15.08 -0.16 16.43
N GLU A 35 15.42 0.91 17.14
CA GLU A 35 14.52 1.58 18.09
C GLU A 35 13.16 1.93 17.46
N GLN A 36 13.15 2.31 16.17
CA GLN A 36 11.91 2.61 15.44
C GLN A 36 11.02 1.38 15.25
N PHE A 37 11.62 0.18 15.10
CA PHE A 37 10.88 -1.07 15.00
C PHE A 37 10.22 -1.43 16.34
N SER A 38 10.99 -1.40 17.42
CA SER A 38 10.46 -1.70 18.77
C SER A 38 9.32 -0.75 19.13
N GLU A 39 9.45 0.55 18.84
CA GLU A 39 8.40 1.53 19.06
C GLU A 39 7.14 1.25 18.23
N ILE A 40 7.28 0.91 16.94
CA ILE A 40 6.11 0.69 16.10
C ILE A 40 5.35 -0.56 16.52
N ILE A 41 6.05 -1.63 16.91
CA ILE A 41 5.42 -2.86 17.40
C ILE A 41 4.64 -2.61 18.68
N GLU A 42 5.18 -1.83 19.62
CA GLU A 42 4.44 -1.46 20.83
C GLU A 42 3.21 -0.61 20.53
N ARG A 43 3.27 0.29 19.53
CA ARG A 43 2.09 1.04 19.07
C ARG A 43 1.06 0.14 18.40
N VAL A 44 1.48 -0.86 17.63
CA VAL A 44 0.58 -1.86 17.01
C VAL A 44 -0.11 -2.69 18.08
N LYS A 45 0.62 -3.20 19.08
CA LYS A 45 0.03 -3.96 20.21
C LYS A 45 -1.02 -3.15 20.96
N LYS A 46 -0.74 -1.86 21.23
CA LYS A 46 -1.69 -0.98 21.94
C LYS A 46 -2.90 -0.59 21.09
N HIS A 47 -2.71 -0.40 19.79
CA HIS A 47 -3.73 0.14 18.89
C HIS A 47 -3.73 -0.53 17.51
N PRO A 48 -4.01 -1.83 17.40
CA PRO A 48 -3.84 -2.58 16.15
C PRO A 48 -4.79 -2.10 15.04
N ASN A 49 -5.95 -1.54 15.43
CA ASN A 49 -6.90 -0.92 14.50
C ASN A 49 -6.38 0.31 13.75
N ASN A 50 -5.25 0.89 14.16
CA ASN A 50 -4.60 2.01 13.46
C ASN A 50 -3.65 1.54 12.36
N PHE A 51 -3.49 0.23 12.17
CA PHE A 51 -2.54 -0.36 11.25
C PHE A 51 -3.19 -1.38 10.33
N VAL A 52 -2.43 -1.76 9.30
CA VAL A 52 -2.73 -2.83 8.37
C VAL A 52 -1.44 -3.60 8.13
N LEU A 53 -1.52 -4.92 8.16
CA LEU A 53 -0.43 -5.79 7.76
C LEU A 53 -0.71 -6.32 6.36
N LYS A 54 0.23 -6.13 5.42
CA LYS A 54 0.09 -6.56 4.03
C LYS A 54 1.21 -7.51 3.66
N LYS A 55 0.90 -8.55 2.89
CA LYS A 55 1.95 -9.33 2.20
C LYS A 55 2.63 -8.46 1.14
N THR A 56 3.93 -8.59 0.97
CA THR A 56 4.68 -7.96 -0.12
C THR A 56 4.40 -8.66 -1.45
N GLU A 57 4.57 -7.96 -2.57
CA GLU A 57 4.36 -8.55 -3.91
C GLU A 57 5.12 -9.87 -4.12
N PHE A 58 6.36 -9.95 -3.63
CA PHE A 58 7.18 -11.17 -3.70
C PHE A 58 6.51 -12.35 -2.97
N ALA A 59 5.94 -12.11 -1.78
CA ALA A 59 5.25 -13.13 -1.01
C ALA A 59 3.88 -13.51 -1.58
N LEU A 60 3.26 -12.62 -2.37
CA LEU A 60 1.98 -12.91 -3.03
C LEU A 60 2.12 -13.99 -4.10
N TRP A 61 3.26 -14.08 -4.80
CA TRP A 61 3.52 -15.14 -5.77
C TRP A 61 3.52 -16.53 -5.13
N ASP A 62 4.21 -16.69 -3.98
CA ASP A 62 4.24 -17.96 -3.24
C ASP A 62 2.86 -18.30 -2.62
N ALA A 63 2.15 -17.30 -2.12
CA ALA A 63 0.79 -17.46 -1.58
C ALA A 63 -0.22 -17.90 -2.66
N LEU A 64 -0.13 -17.36 -3.87
CA LEU A 64 -0.97 -17.75 -5.02
C LEU A 64 -0.78 -19.23 -5.37
N ILE A 65 0.46 -19.72 -5.35
CA ILE A 65 0.77 -21.14 -5.62
C ILE A 65 0.20 -22.04 -4.51
N LYS A 66 0.30 -21.59 -3.25
CA LYS A 66 -0.16 -22.35 -2.06
C LYS A 66 -1.66 -22.21 -1.77
N LYS A 67 -2.41 -21.49 -2.61
CA LYS A 67 -3.83 -21.15 -2.41
C LYS A 67 -4.10 -20.43 -1.07
N ASP A 68 -3.10 -19.76 -0.52
CA ASP A 68 -3.30 -18.87 0.63
C ASP A 68 -3.84 -17.54 0.12
N VAL A 69 -5.14 -17.34 0.32
CA VAL A 69 -5.91 -16.24 -0.27
C VAL A 69 -5.84 -14.95 0.55
N LYS A 70 -5.40 -15.00 1.83
CA LYS A 70 -5.42 -13.81 2.68
C LYS A 70 -4.16 -12.97 2.45
N LYS A 71 -4.36 -11.72 2.00
CA LYS A 71 -3.30 -10.78 1.61
C LYS A 71 -3.11 -9.61 2.58
N ILE A 72 -4.17 -9.30 3.35
CA ILE A 72 -4.26 -8.12 4.21
C ILE A 72 -4.90 -8.53 5.54
N TYR A 73 -4.35 -8.06 6.65
CA TYR A 73 -4.80 -8.36 8.01
C TYR A 73 -5.06 -7.04 8.76
N PHE A 74 -6.09 -7.05 9.62
CA PHE A 74 -6.56 -5.87 10.34
C PHE A 74 -6.79 -6.16 11.83
N GLY A 75 -6.62 -5.15 12.68
CA GLY A 75 -6.92 -5.28 14.10
C GLY A 75 -6.11 -6.41 14.75
N GLU A 76 -6.74 -7.16 15.65
CA GLU A 76 -6.08 -8.25 16.40
C GLU A 76 -5.47 -9.33 15.49
N GLU A 77 -6.01 -9.53 14.28
CA GLU A 77 -5.46 -10.48 13.31
C GLU A 77 -4.01 -10.14 12.93
N ILE A 78 -3.61 -8.87 13.04
CA ILE A 78 -2.21 -8.45 12.86
C ILE A 78 -1.33 -9.13 13.92
N LEU A 79 -1.74 -9.08 15.19
CA LEU A 79 -0.98 -9.64 16.30
C LEU A 79 -0.92 -11.16 16.23
N GLU A 80 -2.06 -11.80 15.94
CA GLU A 80 -2.15 -13.25 15.73
C GLU A 80 -1.23 -13.71 14.58
N THR A 81 -1.23 -12.96 13.47
CA THR A 81 -0.38 -13.29 12.32
C THR A 81 1.10 -13.11 12.66
N MET A 82 1.45 -12.00 13.33
CA MET A 82 2.83 -11.71 13.72
C MET A 82 3.38 -12.68 14.78
N ALA A 83 2.54 -13.17 15.69
CA ALA A 83 2.92 -14.17 16.69
C ALA A 83 3.36 -15.51 16.07
N ASN A 84 2.87 -15.80 14.86
CA ASN A 84 3.17 -17.03 14.13
C ASN A 84 4.32 -16.88 13.11
N PHE A 85 5.00 -15.73 13.07
CA PHE A 85 6.10 -15.52 12.14
C PHE A 85 7.29 -16.42 12.44
N GLY A 86 7.61 -17.30 11.49
CA GLY A 86 8.92 -17.94 11.43
C GLY A 86 10.04 -16.95 11.05
N ALA A 87 11.30 -17.39 11.13
CA ALA A 87 12.48 -16.56 10.90
C ALA A 87 12.44 -15.77 9.56
N ASP A 88 11.99 -16.40 8.48
CA ASP A 88 12.00 -15.81 7.14
C ASP A 88 10.67 -15.16 6.72
N GLN A 89 9.61 -15.36 7.52
CA GLN A 89 8.28 -14.89 7.14
C GLN A 89 8.12 -13.38 7.34
N ARG A 90 8.92 -12.74 8.19
CA ARG A 90 8.77 -11.30 8.48
C ARG A 90 9.02 -10.42 7.25
N LEU A 91 9.96 -10.83 6.38
CA LEU A 91 10.27 -10.15 5.11
C LEU A 91 9.13 -10.25 4.08
N ALA A 92 8.24 -11.22 4.25
CA ALA A 92 7.07 -11.40 3.41
C ALA A 92 5.97 -10.36 3.70
N TYR A 93 6.10 -9.56 4.77
CA TYR A 93 5.09 -8.60 5.18
C TYR A 93 5.63 -7.18 5.33
N ILE A 94 4.73 -6.23 5.15
CA ILE A 94 4.94 -4.82 5.44
C ILE A 94 3.80 -4.31 6.32
N LEU A 95 4.16 -3.56 7.37
CA LEU A 95 3.21 -2.86 8.21
C LEU A 95 2.94 -1.48 7.62
N MET A 96 1.69 -1.06 7.59
CA MET A 96 1.27 0.24 7.06
C MET A 96 0.30 0.91 8.02
N LYS A 97 0.38 2.23 8.17
CA LYS A 97 -0.66 3.01 8.87
C LYS A 97 -1.99 2.85 8.13
N LYS A 98 -3.06 2.52 8.85
CA LYS A 98 -4.41 2.40 8.27
C LYS A 98 -4.90 3.78 7.83
N LEU A 99 -5.25 3.89 6.55
CA LEU A 99 -5.90 5.08 6.00
C LEU A 99 -7.37 5.08 6.40
N ARG A 100 -7.91 6.28 6.67
CA ARG A 100 -9.32 6.51 7.00
C ARG A 100 -9.93 7.34 5.86
N PRO A 101 -10.36 6.70 4.75
CA PRO A 101 -10.88 7.42 3.60
C PRO A 101 -12.15 8.18 3.97
N LYS A 102 -12.43 9.25 3.22
CA LYS A 102 -13.68 10.00 3.36
C LYS A 102 -14.81 9.20 2.71
N SER A 103 -15.84 8.89 3.48
CA SER A 103 -17.10 8.37 2.97
C SER A 103 -17.94 9.48 2.34
N VAL A 104 -18.59 9.18 1.22
CA VAL A 104 -19.56 10.05 0.55
C VAL A 104 -20.76 9.24 0.10
N LYS A 105 -21.95 9.83 0.06
CA LYS A 105 -23.13 9.16 -0.51
C LYS A 105 -23.17 9.39 -2.01
N ASN A 106 -23.39 8.34 -2.79
CA ASN A 106 -23.51 8.45 -4.24
C ASN A 106 -24.40 7.33 -4.83
N HIS A 107 -24.83 7.52 -6.07
CA HIS A 107 -25.54 6.50 -6.83
C HIS A 107 -24.54 5.67 -7.65
N ILE A 108 -24.59 4.34 -7.51
CA ILE A 108 -23.84 3.39 -8.34
C ILE A 108 -24.78 2.87 -9.43
N VAL A 109 -24.44 3.12 -10.68
CA VAL A 109 -25.16 2.57 -11.84
C VAL A 109 -24.41 1.33 -12.32
N TRP A 110 -25.08 0.19 -12.29
CA TRP A 110 -24.48 -1.08 -12.69
C TRP A 110 -25.26 -1.74 -13.83
N THR A 111 -24.54 -2.07 -14.92
CA THR A 111 -25.11 -2.79 -16.06
C THR A 111 -24.93 -4.31 -15.87
N LYS A 112 -25.96 -5.06 -16.27
CA LYS A 112 -26.06 -6.52 -16.11
C LYS A 112 -24.85 -7.24 -16.72
N LYS A 113 -24.20 -8.13 -15.95
CA LYS A 113 -23.06 -8.93 -16.43
C LYS A 113 -23.41 -10.38 -16.80
N ASN A 114 -24.49 -10.96 -16.24
CA ASN A 114 -24.93 -12.35 -16.50
C ASN A 114 -26.47 -12.47 -16.57
N GLU A 115 -26.96 -13.55 -17.21
CA GLU A 115 -28.37 -13.94 -17.20
C GLU A 115 -28.83 -14.21 -15.74
N GLY A 116 -29.81 -13.44 -15.26
CA GLY A 116 -30.44 -13.63 -13.93
C GLY A 116 -30.32 -12.45 -12.95
N SER A 117 -29.46 -11.47 -13.19
CA SER A 117 -29.42 -10.22 -12.38
C SER A 117 -30.11 -9.08 -13.13
N SER A 118 -31.08 -8.40 -12.52
CA SER A 118 -31.54 -7.09 -13.01
C SER A 118 -30.43 -6.08 -12.73
N GLY A 119 -29.91 -5.44 -13.77
CA GLY A 119 -29.11 -4.22 -13.59
C GLY A 119 -29.90 -3.17 -12.82
N GLY A 120 -29.24 -2.16 -12.26
CA GLY A 120 -29.91 -1.21 -11.40
C GLY A 120 -29.04 -0.06 -10.94
N GLU A 121 -29.69 0.82 -10.20
CA GLU A 121 -29.10 1.97 -9.54
C GLU A 121 -29.23 1.79 -8.03
N PHE A 122 -28.13 1.95 -7.31
CA PHE A 122 -28.08 1.79 -5.85
C PHE A 122 -27.54 3.07 -5.22
N PHE A 123 -28.27 3.62 -4.25
CA PHE A 123 -27.79 4.77 -3.47
C PHE A 123 -27.09 4.28 -2.20
N GLU A 124 -25.78 4.45 -2.13
CA GLU A 124 -24.95 3.90 -1.05
C GLU A 124 -23.89 4.89 -0.56
N GLU A 125 -23.32 4.59 0.61
CA GLU A 125 -22.11 5.25 1.08
C GLU A 125 -20.88 4.56 0.48
N VAL A 126 -20.03 5.33 -0.22
CA VAL A 126 -18.86 4.85 -0.95
C VAL A 126 -17.60 5.62 -0.54
N THR A 127 -16.44 5.00 -0.76
CA THR A 127 -15.13 5.61 -0.55
C THR A 127 -14.40 5.76 -1.89
N PRO A 128 -14.23 6.98 -2.43
CA PRO A 128 -13.58 7.18 -3.72
C PRO A 128 -12.05 7.01 -3.61
N GLU A 129 -11.43 6.59 -4.71
CA GLU A 129 -9.99 6.53 -4.89
C GLU A 129 -9.61 7.34 -6.14
N LEU A 130 -8.66 8.27 -6.01
CA LEU A 130 -8.22 9.13 -7.10
C LEU A 130 -7.04 8.48 -7.82
N GLY A 131 -7.25 8.06 -9.07
CA GLY A 131 -6.18 7.60 -9.97
C GLY A 131 -5.60 8.76 -10.76
N ILE A 132 -4.26 8.89 -10.76
CA ILE A 132 -3.52 9.86 -11.58
C ILE A 132 -2.73 9.07 -12.63
N TYR A 133 -2.97 9.35 -13.91
CA TYR A 133 -2.34 8.65 -15.04
C TYR A 133 -1.29 9.52 -15.72
N GLY A 134 -0.26 8.86 -16.26
CA GLY A 134 0.81 9.52 -17.01
C GLY A 134 1.65 8.53 -17.82
N THR A 135 2.50 9.06 -18.68
CA THR A 135 3.40 8.29 -19.54
C THR A 135 4.83 8.78 -19.37
N LEU A 136 5.79 7.83 -19.40
CA LEU A 136 7.21 8.11 -19.43
C LEU A 136 7.84 7.31 -20.57
N PHE A 137 8.54 8.01 -21.47
CA PHE A 137 9.36 7.42 -22.52
C PHE A 137 10.81 7.84 -22.30
N GLY A 138 11.70 6.85 -22.19
CA GLY A 138 13.11 7.09 -21.89
C GLY A 138 13.98 5.92 -22.27
N ASN A 139 15.29 6.10 -22.15
CA ASN A 139 16.30 5.13 -22.50
C ASN A 139 16.93 4.53 -21.24
N ILE A 140 16.72 3.24 -21.02
CA ILE A 140 17.19 2.55 -19.81
C ILE A 140 18.72 2.44 -19.72
N SER A 141 19.43 2.51 -20.85
CA SER A 141 20.89 2.35 -20.88
C SER A 141 21.63 3.57 -20.33
N ASN A 142 21.04 4.77 -20.47
CA ASN A 142 21.66 6.04 -20.05
C ASN A 142 20.78 6.86 -19.09
N GLY A 143 19.54 6.45 -18.83
CA GLY A 143 18.60 7.15 -17.95
C GLY A 143 17.94 8.39 -18.57
N GLU A 144 18.11 8.62 -19.86
CA GLU A 144 17.54 9.78 -20.55
C GLU A 144 16.01 9.70 -20.61
N VAL A 145 15.34 10.83 -20.34
CA VAL A 145 13.88 10.97 -20.42
C VAL A 145 13.54 11.81 -21.65
N LEU A 146 12.85 11.20 -22.61
CA LEU A 146 12.43 11.83 -23.87
C LEU A 146 11.00 12.39 -23.78
N HIS A 147 10.15 11.78 -22.95
CA HIS A 147 8.80 12.26 -22.66
C HIS A 147 8.42 11.88 -21.22
N ASN A 148 7.82 12.80 -20.49
CA ASN A 148 7.25 12.56 -19.17
C ASN A 148 6.06 13.50 -18.96
N ALA A 149 4.84 12.97 -18.99
CA ALA A 149 3.63 13.79 -18.90
C ALA A 149 2.52 13.07 -18.13
N GLN A 150 1.78 13.85 -17.33
CA GLN A 150 0.53 13.44 -16.71
C GLN A 150 -0.62 13.71 -17.69
N LEU A 151 -1.47 12.70 -17.93
CA LEU A 151 -2.62 12.75 -18.84
C LEU A 151 -3.69 11.77 -18.35
N GLY A 152 -4.87 12.28 -18.00
CA GLY A 152 -6.00 11.50 -17.47
C GLY A 152 -6.79 12.25 -16.42
#